data_AF-A0A1B8E721-F1
#
_entry.id   AF-A0A1B8E721-F1
#
_cell.length_a   1.000
_cell.length_b   1.000
_cell.length_c   1.000
_cell.angle_alpha   90.00
_cell.angle_beta   90.00
_cell.angle_gamma   90.00
#
_symmetry.space_group_name_H-M   'P 1'
#
loop_
_entity.id
_entity.type
_entity.pdbx_description
1 polymer ?
#
loop_
_entity_poly.entity_id
_entity_poly.type
_entity_poly.pdbx_seq_one_letter_code
_entity_poly.pdbx_strand_id
1 'polypeptide(L)'
;MDAFKVEDLGYNGVATDVAPNGSDGGAKQPEQNTSPGRARNELKVELPSSCDPPGPNNPPKQLVWIIFGATGHIGRSLTSCALRHNDLVVAVGQTHVNTPASMKNWHPNCLGTLCDVRSRTTVEAVITKTIAHFGRIDLIANCSGTAIIGACEDQDEHEIRNQIETNFMGTLNILQLSLPYFREQAHGRYLIFSSTSGALGVPGLGPYCASKYAVEGLIEALLYEVDAFNIKATLVEPGLVRRDDPDQPEREKIVGTGLPLYGHFLIKPASEPYSSPTSPAQHYKRMVQWLGDRQPTSVVKSAELVWQLGHCSFPPLRLLLGSFAVESIRDRLRCVIEEGEDWRELNWPSDESPGAGDDKDEKEDPERDEEADDDVKVEAAHS
;
A
#
# COMPACT_ATOMS: atom_id res chain seq x y z
N MET A 1 12.50 -16.91 -28.32
CA MET A 1 12.24 -16.14 -27.08
C MET A 1 11.51 -17.10 -26.17
N ASP A 2 12.29 -17.87 -25.41
CA ASP A 2 11.78 -18.91 -24.53
C ASP A 2 11.18 -18.28 -23.26
N ALA A 3 10.00 -18.76 -22.88
CA ALA A 3 9.29 -18.32 -21.70
C ALA A 3 10.08 -18.64 -20.43
N PHE A 4 10.27 -17.63 -19.58
CA PHE A 4 10.82 -17.74 -18.23
C PHE A 4 10.17 -18.91 -17.47
N LYS A 5 10.97 -19.89 -17.08
CA LYS A 5 10.53 -21.02 -16.26
C LYS A 5 10.57 -20.62 -14.79
N VAL A 6 9.55 -21.05 -14.05
CA VAL A 6 9.33 -20.82 -12.61
C VAL A 6 10.41 -21.48 -11.72
N GLU A 7 11.40 -22.15 -12.32
CA GLU A 7 12.48 -22.88 -11.65
C GLU A 7 13.68 -22.00 -11.28
N ASP A 8 13.74 -20.75 -11.76
CA ASP A 8 14.87 -19.83 -11.52
C ASP A 8 14.80 -19.07 -10.17
N LEU A 9 13.75 -19.31 -9.36
CA LEU A 9 13.71 -18.85 -7.97
C LEU A 9 14.41 -19.89 -7.08
N GLY A 10 15.73 -19.74 -6.95
CA GLY A 10 16.64 -20.64 -6.24
C GLY A 10 16.22 -21.00 -4.81
N TYR A 11 15.47 -22.09 -4.67
CA TYR A 11 15.18 -22.75 -3.39
C TYR A 11 15.92 -24.09 -3.34
N ASN A 12 17.21 -24.06 -3.00
CA ASN A 12 17.99 -25.26 -2.72
C ASN A 12 18.06 -25.52 -1.20
N GLY A 13 17.24 -26.49 -0.76
CA GLY A 13 17.67 -27.60 0.10
C GLY A 13 18.03 -27.33 1.56
N VAL A 14 17.18 -27.83 2.47
CA VAL A 14 17.66 -28.78 3.49
C VAL A 14 16.67 -29.96 3.54
N ALA A 15 17.16 -31.12 3.12
CA ALA A 15 16.49 -32.42 3.24
C ALA A 15 16.85 -33.08 4.59
N THR A 16 15.98 -33.98 5.04
CA THR A 16 16.23 -35.29 5.70
C THR A 16 14.88 -35.72 6.29
N ASP A 17 14.18 -36.72 5.76
CA ASP A 17 14.40 -38.18 5.80
C ASP A 17 13.11 -38.76 6.41
N VAL A 18 12.35 -39.50 5.59
CA VAL A 18 11.20 -40.27 6.04
C VAL A 18 11.49 -41.73 5.74
N ALA A 19 11.66 -42.53 6.80
CA ALA A 19 11.57 -43.98 6.74
C ALA A 19 10.51 -44.47 7.74
N PRO A 20 9.87 -45.63 7.49
CA PRO A 20 8.52 -45.92 7.97
C PRO A 20 8.47 -46.51 9.39
N ASN A 21 7.31 -46.34 10.04
CA ASN A 21 6.96 -46.90 11.34
C ASN A 21 6.98 -48.44 11.36
N GLY A 22 7.48 -49.02 12.46
CA GLY A 22 7.15 -50.40 12.85
C GLY A 22 7.95 -51.01 14.01
N SER A 23 7.30 -51.07 15.18
CA SER A 23 7.43 -52.04 16.28
C SER A 23 8.41 -51.84 17.46
N ASP A 24 7.77 -51.84 18.65
CA ASP A 24 8.15 -52.34 19.97
C ASP A 24 9.22 -51.67 20.87
N GLY A 25 8.82 -51.50 22.14
CA GLY A 25 9.75 -51.38 23.29
C GLY A 25 9.48 -50.17 24.19
N GLY A 26 8.80 -50.37 25.32
CA GLY A 26 8.54 -49.31 26.31
C GLY A 26 9.77 -48.86 27.09
N ALA A 27 9.88 -47.56 27.39
CA ALA A 27 10.58 -47.01 28.55
C ALA A 27 10.28 -45.51 28.76
N LYS A 28 9.78 -45.20 29.96
CA LYS A 28 9.90 -43.99 30.81
C LYS A 28 10.08 -42.60 30.14
N GLN A 29 9.14 -41.70 30.43
CA GLN A 29 9.23 -40.25 30.25
C GLN A 29 10.44 -39.65 31.01
N PRO A 30 11.20 -38.72 30.41
CA PRO A 30 12.09 -37.84 31.15
C PRO A 30 11.43 -36.49 31.42
N GLU A 31 11.47 -36.07 32.68
CA GLU A 31 11.07 -34.75 33.18
C GLU A 31 11.85 -33.64 32.45
N GLN A 32 11.14 -32.71 31.82
CA GLN A 32 11.76 -31.51 31.24
C GLN A 32 11.83 -30.39 32.29
N ASN A 33 13.06 -30.12 32.70
CA ASN A 33 13.53 -28.93 33.40
C ASN A 33 12.94 -27.65 32.79
N THR A 34 12.22 -26.87 33.60
CA THR A 34 11.68 -25.56 33.25
C THR A 34 12.80 -24.52 33.19
N SER A 35 13.29 -24.23 31.99
CA SER A 35 14.02 -22.98 31.74
C SER A 35 13.02 -21.82 31.66
N PRO A 36 13.28 -20.64 32.25
CA PRO A 36 12.34 -19.53 32.20
C PRO A 36 12.17 -19.08 30.76
N GLY A 37 10.93 -19.17 30.26
CA GLY A 37 10.58 -18.78 28.91
C GLY A 37 11.03 -17.36 28.62
N ARG A 38 11.86 -17.23 27.58
CA ARG A 38 12.15 -15.99 26.86
C ARG A 38 10.80 -15.30 26.60
N ALA A 39 10.54 -14.20 27.30
CA ALA A 39 9.33 -13.41 27.07
C ALA A 39 9.21 -13.14 25.57
N ARG A 40 8.16 -13.66 24.95
CA ARG A 40 7.77 -13.21 23.61
C ARG A 40 7.43 -11.74 23.80
N ASN A 41 8.34 -10.86 23.40
CA ASN A 41 8.06 -9.45 23.25
C ASN A 41 6.85 -9.38 22.31
N GLU A 42 5.66 -9.13 22.86
CA GLU A 42 4.52 -8.77 22.03
C GLU A 42 4.94 -7.48 21.33
N LEU A 43 5.23 -7.58 20.03
CA LEU A 43 5.57 -6.42 19.20
C LEU A 43 4.44 -5.40 19.38
N LYS A 44 4.77 -4.29 20.04
CA LYS A 44 3.85 -3.18 20.27
C LYS A 44 3.38 -2.67 18.92
N VAL A 45 2.07 -2.55 18.74
CA VAL A 45 1.47 -2.06 17.49
C VAL A 45 1.57 -0.53 17.51
N GLU A 46 2.72 -0.03 17.07
CA GLU A 46 3.07 1.39 17.14
C GLU A 46 3.82 1.81 15.88
N LEU A 47 3.51 2.98 15.35
CA LEU A 47 4.29 3.58 14.27
C LEU A 47 5.71 3.96 14.74
N PRO A 48 6.68 4.05 13.83
CA PRO A 48 8.02 4.55 14.16
C PRO A 48 7.97 5.94 14.80
N SER A 49 8.87 6.20 15.77
CA SER A 49 8.95 7.50 16.44
C SER A 49 9.24 8.67 15.48
N SER A 50 9.84 8.39 14.32
CA SER A 50 10.05 9.37 13.25
C SER A 50 8.75 9.96 12.70
N CYS A 51 7.61 9.27 12.87
CA CYS A 51 6.30 9.79 12.48
C CYS A 51 5.68 10.71 13.53
N ASP A 52 6.26 10.79 14.74
CA ASP A 52 5.66 11.43 15.92
C ASP A 52 4.20 10.94 16.15
N PRO A 53 4.01 9.64 16.44
CA PRO A 53 2.69 9.02 16.59
C PRO A 53 1.98 9.48 17.86
N PRO A 54 0.66 9.23 17.98
CA PRO A 54 -0.09 9.58 19.18
C PRO A 54 0.51 8.92 20.43
N GLY A 55 0.79 9.74 21.45
CA GLY A 55 1.47 9.32 22.66
C GLY A 55 1.65 10.47 23.65
N PRO A 56 2.48 10.30 24.71
CA PRO A 56 2.66 11.34 25.73
C PRO A 56 3.17 12.68 25.18
N ASN A 57 3.99 12.64 24.13
CA ASN A 57 4.58 13.83 23.50
C ASN A 57 3.67 14.45 22.41
N ASN A 58 2.75 13.66 21.85
CA ASN A 58 1.76 14.08 20.87
C ASN A 58 0.39 13.48 21.26
N PRO A 59 -0.30 14.06 22.26
CA PRO A 59 -1.56 13.49 22.73
C PRO A 59 -2.63 13.56 21.63
N PRO A 60 -3.32 12.45 21.32
CA PRO A 60 -4.33 12.44 20.27
C PRO A 60 -5.47 13.41 20.63
N LYS A 61 -5.91 14.17 19.63
CA LYS A 61 -7.06 15.08 19.73
C LYS A 61 -8.20 14.47 18.94
N GLN A 62 -9.43 14.57 19.44
CA GLN A 62 -10.59 14.05 18.72
C GLN A 62 -10.67 14.60 17.28
N LEU A 63 -10.65 13.72 16.29
CA LEU A 63 -10.75 14.02 14.87
C LEU A 63 -12.12 13.63 14.29
N VAL A 64 -12.50 14.28 13.18
CA VAL A 64 -13.65 13.94 12.34
C VAL A 64 -13.17 13.21 11.10
N TRP A 65 -13.51 11.93 11.03
CA TRP A 65 -13.16 11.02 9.95
C TRP A 65 -14.34 10.86 8.99
N ILE A 66 -14.10 10.88 7.67
CA ILE A 66 -15.00 10.26 6.69
C ILE A 66 -14.34 8.97 6.23
N ILE A 67 -15.03 7.83 6.39
CA ILE A 67 -14.51 6.52 5.98
C ILE A 67 -15.37 5.98 4.84
N PHE A 68 -14.89 6.12 3.61
CA PHE A 68 -15.47 5.49 2.43
C PHE A 68 -15.20 3.99 2.46
N GLY A 69 -16.25 3.17 2.25
CA GLY A 69 -16.13 1.71 2.37
C GLY A 69 -16.13 1.20 3.82
N ALA A 70 -16.77 1.94 4.74
CA ALA A 70 -16.84 1.60 6.17
C ALA A 70 -17.55 0.27 6.48
N THR A 71 -18.34 -0.26 5.55
CA THR A 71 -19.02 -1.56 5.71
C THR A 71 -18.15 -2.74 5.29
N GLY A 72 -17.11 -2.49 4.49
CA GLY A 72 -16.13 -3.46 4.02
C GLY A 72 -15.17 -3.89 5.13
N HIS A 73 -14.40 -4.95 4.87
CA HIS A 73 -13.57 -5.61 5.88
C HIS A 73 -12.64 -4.64 6.64
N ILE A 74 -11.68 -3.99 5.96
CA ILE A 74 -10.73 -3.09 6.61
C ILE A 74 -11.42 -1.80 7.09
N GLY A 75 -12.33 -1.24 6.29
CA GLY A 75 -13.05 -0.02 6.63
C GLY A 75 -13.89 -0.14 7.90
N ARG A 76 -14.49 -1.31 8.14
CA ARG A 76 -15.26 -1.59 9.37
C ARG A 76 -14.36 -1.63 10.60
N SER A 77 -13.22 -2.31 10.49
CA SER A 77 -12.25 -2.39 11.59
C SER A 77 -11.66 -1.01 11.91
N LEU A 78 -11.31 -0.22 10.88
CA LEU A 78 -10.86 1.16 11.04
C LEU A 78 -11.93 2.05 11.69
N THR A 79 -13.19 1.93 11.25
CA THR A 79 -14.32 2.65 11.85
C THR A 79 -14.46 2.31 13.34
N SER A 80 -14.45 1.02 13.69
CA SER A 80 -14.49 0.57 15.08
C SER A 80 -13.28 1.08 15.89
N CYS A 81 -12.09 1.09 15.30
CA CYS A 81 -10.87 1.60 15.91
C CYS A 81 -10.97 3.10 16.25
N ALA A 82 -11.32 3.94 15.27
CA ALA A 82 -11.47 5.37 15.47
C ALA A 82 -12.53 5.69 16.54
N LEU A 83 -13.67 5.02 16.51
CA LEU A 83 -14.74 5.21 17.50
C LEU A 83 -14.30 4.80 18.92
N ARG A 84 -13.53 3.72 19.08
CA ARG A 84 -12.97 3.29 20.38
C ARG A 84 -11.98 4.31 20.96
N HIS A 85 -11.26 5.01 20.10
CA HIS A 85 -10.39 6.13 20.47
C HIS A 85 -11.13 7.46 20.60
N ASN A 86 -12.47 7.42 20.66
CA ASN A 86 -13.35 8.57 20.84
C ASN A 86 -13.31 9.60 19.70
N ASP A 87 -12.89 9.21 18.49
CA ASP A 87 -13.04 10.05 17.31
C ASP A 87 -14.51 10.11 16.84
N LEU A 88 -14.81 11.12 16.02
CA LEU A 88 -16.10 11.27 15.33
C LEU A 88 -15.98 10.67 13.93
N VAL A 89 -16.93 9.83 13.53
CA VAL A 89 -16.82 9.11 12.26
C VAL A 89 -18.08 9.25 11.42
N VAL A 90 -17.91 9.59 10.15
CA VAL A 90 -18.91 9.38 9.11
C VAL A 90 -18.61 8.05 8.43
N ALA A 91 -19.39 7.02 8.79
CA ALA A 91 -19.28 5.70 8.21
C ALA A 91 -20.07 5.66 6.89
N VAL A 92 -19.37 5.50 5.77
CA VAL A 92 -19.98 5.50 4.44
C VAL A 92 -20.06 4.07 3.91
N GLY A 93 -21.29 3.56 3.79
CA GLY A 93 -21.61 2.31 3.11
C GLY A 93 -21.83 2.50 1.61
N GLN A 94 -21.88 1.40 0.87
CA GLN A 94 -22.09 1.40 -0.58
C GLN A 94 -23.58 1.40 -0.91
N THR A 95 -24.00 2.29 -1.81
CA THR A 95 -25.36 2.30 -2.35
C THR A 95 -25.67 0.97 -3.06
N HIS A 96 -26.93 0.51 -2.98
CA HIS A 96 -27.43 -0.76 -3.54
C HIS A 96 -26.88 -2.05 -2.89
N VAL A 97 -25.83 -1.98 -2.08
CA VAL A 97 -25.32 -3.10 -1.27
C VAL A 97 -25.75 -2.97 0.18
N ASN A 98 -25.69 -1.75 0.74
CA ASN A 98 -26.11 -1.46 2.10
C ASN A 98 -27.45 -0.71 2.13
N THR A 99 -28.16 -0.81 3.25
CA THR A 99 -29.46 -0.15 3.44
C THR A 99 -29.33 1.03 4.41
N PRO A 100 -30.18 2.07 4.30
CA PRO A 100 -30.19 3.16 5.27
C PRO A 100 -30.40 2.70 6.72
N ALA A 101 -31.13 1.61 6.92
CA ALA A 101 -31.31 1.00 8.23
C ALA A 101 -30.00 0.40 8.76
N SER A 102 -29.24 -0.31 7.91
CA SER A 102 -27.95 -0.91 8.29
C SER A 102 -26.87 0.11 8.66
N MET A 103 -27.04 1.38 8.28
CA MET A 103 -26.09 2.46 8.59
C MET A 103 -26.45 3.23 9.87
N LYS A 104 -27.54 2.90 10.57
CA LYS A 104 -27.95 3.59 11.80
C LYS A 104 -27.37 2.92 13.05
N ASN A 105 -27.20 3.70 14.11
CA ASN A 105 -26.91 3.22 15.47
C ASN A 105 -25.62 2.40 15.62
N TRP A 106 -24.58 2.69 14.83
CA TRP A 106 -23.28 2.02 15.00
C TRP A 106 -22.59 2.46 16.31
N HIS A 107 -22.65 3.75 16.62
CA HIS A 107 -22.07 4.36 17.81
C HIS A 107 -22.62 5.80 17.97
N PRO A 108 -22.70 6.38 19.18
CA PRO A 108 -23.13 7.77 19.36
C PRO A 108 -22.30 8.80 18.58
N ASN A 109 -20.99 8.56 18.45
CA ASN A 109 -20.07 9.40 17.67
C ASN A 109 -20.06 9.06 16.16
N CYS A 110 -20.96 8.20 15.69
CA CYS A 110 -20.98 7.73 14.30
C CYS A 110 -22.21 8.24 13.54
N LEU A 111 -21.96 8.94 12.43
CA LEU A 111 -22.98 9.26 11.44
C LEU A 111 -22.90 8.27 10.26
N GLY A 112 -23.95 7.47 10.07
CA GLY A 112 -24.03 6.61 8.89
C GLY A 112 -24.55 7.32 7.64
N THR A 113 -23.97 6.97 6.50
CA THR A 113 -24.45 7.42 5.19
C THR A 113 -24.17 6.38 4.09
N LEU A 114 -24.79 6.56 2.92
CA LEU A 114 -24.57 5.75 1.73
C LEU A 114 -23.98 6.61 0.62
N CYS A 115 -23.10 6.01 -0.17
CA CYS A 115 -22.48 6.65 -1.32
C CYS A 115 -22.17 5.61 -2.39
N ASP A 116 -22.25 6.01 -3.66
CA ASP A 116 -21.57 5.35 -4.75
C ASP A 116 -20.43 6.26 -5.20
N VAL A 117 -19.18 5.89 -4.89
CA VAL A 117 -18.00 6.74 -5.14
C VAL A 117 -17.81 7.09 -6.61
N ARG A 118 -18.38 6.28 -7.52
CA ARG A 118 -18.40 6.54 -8.97
C ARG A 118 -19.23 7.78 -9.31
N SER A 119 -20.19 8.13 -8.46
CA SER A 119 -21.08 9.26 -8.64
C SER A 119 -20.65 10.46 -7.79
N ARG A 120 -20.17 11.51 -8.46
CA ARG A 120 -19.75 12.78 -7.85
C ARG A 120 -20.80 13.38 -6.93
N THR A 121 -22.06 13.38 -7.34
CA THR A 121 -23.16 13.99 -6.56
C THR A 121 -23.37 13.28 -5.22
N THR A 122 -23.18 11.97 -5.17
CA THR A 122 -23.31 11.23 -3.90
C THR A 122 -22.10 11.44 -2.99
N VAL A 123 -20.90 11.59 -3.55
CA VAL A 123 -19.68 11.94 -2.80
C VAL A 123 -19.80 13.34 -2.20
N GLU A 124 -20.24 14.32 -2.99
CA GLU A 124 -20.51 15.69 -2.54
C GLU A 124 -21.55 15.73 -1.42
N ALA A 125 -22.60 14.91 -1.52
CA ALA A 125 -23.61 14.80 -0.48
C ALA A 125 -23.02 14.27 0.84
N VAL A 126 -22.07 13.33 0.80
CA VAL A 126 -21.36 12.85 2.00
C VAL A 126 -20.56 13.98 2.65
N ILE A 127 -19.78 14.71 1.85
CA ILE A 127 -18.94 15.83 2.33
C ILE A 127 -19.83 16.91 2.97
N THR A 128 -20.87 17.34 2.26
CA THR A 128 -21.83 18.36 2.73
C THR A 128 -22.51 17.93 4.02
N LYS A 129 -22.98 16.69 4.09
CA LYS A 129 -23.63 16.14 5.28
C LYS A 129 -22.66 16.06 6.47
N THR A 130 -21.40 15.75 6.22
CA THR A 130 -20.36 15.71 7.26
C THR A 130 -20.14 17.08 7.87
N ILE A 131 -19.93 18.09 7.02
CA ILE A 131 -19.73 19.48 7.46
C ILE A 131 -20.98 19.99 8.20
N ALA A 132 -22.18 19.70 7.69
CA ALA A 132 -23.42 20.10 8.35
C ALA A 132 -23.63 19.46 9.74
N HIS A 133 -23.13 18.23 9.94
CA HIS A 133 -23.34 17.49 11.18
C HIS A 133 -22.24 17.72 12.23
N PHE A 134 -20.96 17.68 11.81
CA PHE A 134 -19.81 17.78 12.71
C PHE A 134 -19.08 19.13 12.63
N GLY A 135 -19.45 20.00 11.69
CA GLY A 135 -18.86 21.33 11.51
C GLY A 135 -17.48 21.33 10.83
N ARG A 136 -16.83 20.16 10.71
CA ARG A 136 -15.50 20.04 10.10
C ARG A 136 -15.21 18.67 9.51
N ILE A 137 -14.12 18.56 8.74
CA ILE A 137 -13.54 17.30 8.29
C ILE A 137 -12.03 17.39 8.50
N ASP A 138 -11.46 16.50 9.30
CA ASP A 138 -10.00 16.47 9.50
C ASP A 138 -9.33 15.45 8.58
N LEU A 139 -10.00 14.33 8.35
CA LEU A 139 -9.41 13.19 7.66
C LEU A 139 -10.43 12.43 6.81
N ILE A 140 -10.01 12.03 5.60
CA ILE A 140 -10.78 11.16 4.71
C ILE A 140 -10.00 9.87 4.47
N ALA A 141 -10.54 8.75 4.94
CA ALA A 141 -10.01 7.43 4.64
C ALA A 141 -10.83 6.80 3.50
N ASN A 142 -10.17 6.45 2.39
CA ASN A 142 -10.82 5.75 1.30
C ASN A 142 -10.46 4.26 1.33
N CYS A 143 -11.33 3.46 1.91
CA CYS A 143 -11.25 2.00 1.93
C CYS A 143 -12.12 1.35 0.84
N SER A 144 -12.76 2.16 -0.04
CA SER A 144 -13.59 1.63 -1.11
C SER A 144 -12.73 0.98 -2.18
N GLY A 145 -13.18 -0.17 -2.67
CA GLY A 145 -12.50 -0.87 -3.74
C GLY A 145 -13.11 -2.23 -4.04
N THR A 146 -12.93 -2.67 -5.28
CA THR A 146 -13.28 -4.00 -5.75
C THR A 146 -12.08 -4.62 -6.45
N ALA A 147 -12.04 -5.95 -6.48
CA ALA A 147 -10.96 -6.69 -7.09
C ALA A 147 -11.52 -7.95 -7.77
N ILE A 148 -11.16 -8.14 -9.02
CA ILE A 148 -11.56 -9.30 -9.83
C ILE A 148 -10.32 -10.12 -10.11
N ILE A 149 -10.44 -11.42 -9.86
CA ILE A 149 -9.37 -12.40 -10.00
C ILE A 149 -9.73 -13.35 -11.12
N GLY A 150 -8.87 -13.40 -12.12
CA GLY A 150 -9.03 -14.25 -13.30
C GLY A 150 -7.95 -13.88 -14.31
N ALA A 151 -7.68 -14.78 -15.26
CA ALA A 151 -6.82 -14.40 -16.38
C ALA A 151 -7.36 -13.11 -17.03
N CYS A 152 -6.47 -12.26 -17.56
CA CYS A 152 -6.90 -10.98 -18.11
C CYS A 152 -7.95 -11.14 -19.22
N GLU A 153 -7.83 -12.22 -20.01
CA GLU A 153 -8.77 -12.59 -21.07
C GLU A 153 -10.12 -13.12 -20.55
N ASP A 154 -10.15 -13.66 -19.31
CA ASP A 154 -11.37 -14.21 -18.69
C ASP A 154 -12.20 -13.16 -17.93
N GLN A 155 -11.71 -11.92 -17.84
CA GLN A 155 -12.39 -10.83 -17.14
C GLN A 155 -13.33 -10.09 -18.09
N ASP A 156 -14.57 -9.86 -17.63
CA ASP A 156 -15.59 -9.18 -18.42
C ASP A 156 -15.31 -7.67 -18.51
N GLU A 157 -15.53 -7.07 -19.69
CA GLU A 157 -15.25 -5.65 -19.92
C GLU A 157 -16.02 -4.74 -18.94
N HIS A 158 -17.30 -5.03 -18.68
CA HIS A 158 -18.11 -4.21 -17.79
C HIS A 158 -17.64 -4.36 -16.34
N GLU A 159 -17.20 -5.54 -15.91
CA GLU A 159 -16.57 -5.74 -14.61
C GLU A 159 -15.25 -4.96 -14.50
N ILE A 160 -14.39 -5.01 -15.53
CA ILE A 160 -13.13 -4.24 -15.59
C ILE A 160 -13.41 -2.74 -15.47
N ARG A 161 -14.32 -2.20 -16.28
CA ARG A 161 -14.70 -0.78 -16.23
C ARG A 161 -15.21 -0.38 -14.85
N ASN A 162 -16.09 -1.18 -14.26
CA ASN A 162 -16.60 -0.91 -12.90
C ASN A 162 -15.50 -0.91 -11.84
N GLN A 163 -14.50 -1.77 -11.97
CA GLN A 163 -13.35 -1.80 -11.07
C GLN A 163 -12.51 -0.53 -11.21
N ILE A 164 -12.23 -0.06 -12.44
CA ILE A 164 -11.54 1.22 -12.66
C ILE A 164 -12.37 2.39 -12.12
N GLU A 165 -13.66 2.42 -12.42
CA GLU A 165 -14.57 3.47 -11.95
C GLU A 165 -14.62 3.53 -10.42
N THR A 166 -14.63 2.38 -9.75
CA THR A 166 -14.67 2.34 -8.28
C THR A 166 -13.32 2.69 -7.67
N ASN A 167 -12.26 2.02 -8.10
CA ASN A 167 -10.95 2.12 -7.46
C ASN A 167 -10.24 3.44 -7.79
N PHE A 168 -10.28 3.86 -9.05
CA PHE A 168 -9.58 5.05 -9.52
C PHE A 168 -10.51 6.27 -9.60
N MET A 169 -11.54 6.25 -10.45
CA MET A 169 -12.42 7.41 -10.63
C MET A 169 -13.12 7.80 -9.33
N GLY A 170 -13.53 6.82 -8.51
CA GLY A 170 -14.09 7.04 -7.19
C GLY A 170 -13.13 7.73 -6.24
N THR A 171 -11.86 7.31 -6.21
CA THR A 171 -10.81 7.99 -5.44
C THR A 171 -10.62 9.42 -5.93
N LEU A 172 -10.54 9.64 -7.25
CA LEU A 172 -10.40 10.96 -7.84
C LEU A 172 -11.57 11.89 -7.50
N ASN A 173 -12.80 11.38 -7.54
CA ASN A 173 -14.00 12.13 -7.16
C ASN A 173 -13.93 12.58 -5.69
N ILE A 174 -13.56 11.68 -4.78
CA ILE A 174 -13.39 12.01 -3.36
C ILE A 174 -12.37 13.13 -3.18
N LEU A 175 -11.20 13.01 -3.82
CA LEU A 175 -10.14 14.02 -3.74
C LEU A 175 -10.63 15.36 -4.29
N GLN A 176 -11.07 15.42 -5.54
CA GLN A 176 -11.46 16.68 -6.18
C GLN A 176 -12.59 17.42 -5.46
N LEU A 177 -13.54 16.70 -4.86
CA LEU A 177 -14.67 17.31 -4.16
C LEU A 177 -14.33 17.76 -2.74
N SER A 178 -13.30 17.18 -2.11
CA SER A 178 -12.88 17.55 -0.74
C SER A 178 -11.68 18.48 -0.69
N LEU A 179 -10.83 18.50 -1.73
CA LEU A 179 -9.63 19.34 -1.79
C LEU A 179 -9.91 20.84 -1.63
N PRO A 180 -10.96 21.44 -2.25
CA PRO A 180 -11.27 22.86 -2.03
C PRO A 180 -11.50 23.18 -0.55
N TYR A 181 -12.20 22.30 0.16
CA TYR A 181 -12.47 22.45 1.59
C TYR A 181 -11.19 22.31 2.42
N PHE A 182 -10.36 21.29 2.14
CA PHE A 182 -9.06 21.11 2.82
C PHE A 182 -8.10 22.27 2.56
N ARG A 183 -8.10 22.82 1.35
CA ARG A 183 -7.29 23.98 0.98
C ARG A 183 -7.73 25.25 1.72
N GLU A 184 -9.04 25.47 1.84
CA GLU A 184 -9.58 26.63 2.57
C GLU A 184 -9.26 26.56 4.07
N GLN A 185 -9.36 25.38 4.70
CA GLN A 185 -9.00 25.22 6.12
C GLN A 185 -7.48 25.09 6.37
N ALA A 186 -6.66 25.07 5.31
CA ALA A 186 -5.20 24.93 5.36
C ALA A 186 -4.69 23.71 6.17
N HIS A 187 -5.48 22.63 6.14
CA HIS A 187 -5.14 21.35 6.76
C HIS A 187 -6.06 20.26 6.18
N GLY A 188 -5.57 19.03 6.14
CA GLY A 188 -6.40 17.87 5.83
C GLY A 188 -5.55 16.63 5.64
N ARG A 189 -6.16 15.47 5.82
CA ARG A 189 -5.45 14.20 5.65
C ARG A 189 -6.22 13.21 4.82
N TYR A 190 -5.53 12.57 3.89
CA TYR A 190 -6.05 11.44 3.12
C TYR A 190 -5.33 10.15 3.53
N LEU A 191 -6.09 9.12 3.87
CA LEU A 191 -5.58 7.76 4.02
C LEU A 191 -6.20 6.90 2.92
N ILE A 192 -5.46 6.68 1.84
CA ILE A 192 -5.97 6.03 0.63
C ILE A 192 -5.52 4.58 0.62
N PHE A 193 -6.46 3.65 0.69
CA PHE A 193 -6.12 2.24 0.64
C PHE A 193 -5.77 1.81 -0.78
N SER A 194 -4.47 1.63 -1.01
CA SER A 194 -3.92 0.97 -2.20
C SER A 194 -3.93 -0.55 -1.96
N SER A 195 -2.84 -1.22 -2.31
CA SER A 195 -2.56 -2.65 -2.14
C SER A 195 -1.09 -2.86 -2.51
N THR A 196 -0.50 -3.99 -2.14
CA THR A 196 0.74 -4.46 -2.78
C THR A 196 0.65 -4.45 -4.31
N SER A 197 -0.55 -4.64 -4.86
CA SER A 197 -0.83 -4.56 -6.31
C SER A 197 -0.72 -3.16 -6.92
N GLY A 198 -0.52 -2.10 -6.12
CA GLY A 198 -0.17 -0.78 -6.64
C GLY A 198 1.32 -0.59 -6.93
N ALA A 199 2.16 -1.50 -6.41
CA ALA A 199 3.61 -1.48 -6.59
C ALA A 199 4.18 -2.72 -7.30
N LEU A 200 3.37 -3.78 -7.49
CA LEU A 200 3.77 -4.96 -8.28
C LEU A 200 2.61 -5.61 -9.05
N GLY A 201 2.93 -6.20 -10.21
CA GLY A 201 1.99 -7.02 -10.97
C GLY A 201 1.76 -8.38 -10.32
N VAL A 202 0.50 -8.79 -10.20
CA VAL A 202 0.12 -10.10 -9.62
C VAL A 202 -0.65 -10.91 -10.66
N PRO A 203 -0.28 -12.19 -10.91
CA PRO A 203 -1.01 -13.04 -11.84
C PRO A 203 -2.51 -13.09 -11.53
N GLY A 204 -3.32 -12.83 -12.54
CA GLY A 204 -4.79 -12.85 -12.44
C GLY A 204 -5.42 -11.58 -11.87
N LEU A 205 -4.61 -10.56 -11.55
CA LEU A 205 -5.07 -9.27 -11.05
C LEU A 205 -4.73 -8.13 -12.01
N GLY A 206 -4.46 -8.39 -13.29
CA GLY A 206 -3.97 -7.38 -14.25
C GLY A 206 -4.74 -6.04 -14.20
N PRO A 207 -6.05 -6.03 -14.49
CA PRO A 207 -6.86 -4.81 -14.40
C PRO A 207 -6.93 -4.20 -12.98
N TYR A 208 -6.85 -5.01 -11.94
CA TYR A 208 -6.82 -4.51 -10.55
C TYR A 208 -5.51 -3.82 -10.22
N CYS A 209 -4.38 -4.41 -10.62
CA CYS A 209 -3.05 -3.81 -10.48
C CYS A 209 -3.02 -2.48 -11.23
N ALA A 210 -3.47 -2.44 -12.50
CA ALA A 210 -3.55 -1.19 -13.26
C ALA A 210 -4.35 -0.10 -12.51
N SER A 211 -5.48 -0.47 -11.90
CA SER A 211 -6.29 0.46 -11.10
C SER A 211 -5.55 1.00 -9.86
N LYS A 212 -4.76 0.16 -9.19
CA LYS A 212 -4.02 0.55 -7.98
C LYS A 212 -2.76 1.34 -8.30
N TYR A 213 -2.03 0.99 -9.36
CA TYR A 213 -0.95 1.80 -9.92
C TYR A 213 -1.44 3.21 -10.28
N ALA A 214 -2.61 3.32 -10.92
CA ALA A 214 -3.21 4.61 -11.24
C ALA A 214 -3.55 5.44 -9.99
N VAL A 215 -4.02 4.78 -8.93
CA VAL A 215 -4.25 5.45 -7.62
C VAL A 215 -2.93 5.91 -7.01
N GLU A 216 -1.87 5.08 -7.01
CA GLU A 216 -0.59 5.49 -6.43
C GLU A 216 0.03 6.66 -7.19
N GLY A 217 0.07 6.60 -8.52
CA GLY A 217 0.57 7.70 -9.35
C GLY A 217 -0.23 8.99 -9.16
N LEU A 218 -1.56 8.89 -8.98
CA LEU A 218 -2.41 10.03 -8.66
C LEU A 218 -2.03 10.67 -7.32
N ILE A 219 -1.85 9.87 -6.26
CA ILE A 219 -1.53 10.39 -4.93
C ILE A 219 -0.11 10.95 -4.86
N GLU A 220 0.86 10.31 -5.52
CA GLU A 220 2.23 10.83 -5.63
C GLU A 220 2.27 12.20 -6.29
N ALA A 221 1.61 12.34 -7.45
CA ALA A 221 1.54 13.61 -8.16
C ALA A 221 0.82 14.67 -7.32
N LEU A 222 -0.32 14.31 -6.71
CA LEU A 222 -1.13 15.22 -5.90
C LEU A 222 -0.34 15.85 -4.74
N LEU A 223 0.53 15.08 -4.07
CA LEU A 223 1.27 15.60 -2.91
C LEU A 223 2.13 16.82 -3.24
N TYR A 224 2.72 16.89 -4.43
CA TYR A 224 3.50 18.06 -4.85
C TYR A 224 2.62 19.32 -4.99
N GLU A 225 1.34 19.15 -5.33
CA GLU A 225 0.40 20.25 -5.54
C GLU A 225 -0.18 20.77 -4.22
N VAL A 226 -0.36 19.89 -3.23
CA VAL A 226 -1.14 20.21 -2.02
C VAL A 226 -0.30 20.43 -0.76
N ASP A 227 1.01 20.17 -0.80
CA ASP A 227 1.89 20.32 0.36
C ASP A 227 1.91 21.77 0.89
N ALA A 228 1.87 22.77 0.00
CA ALA A 228 1.79 24.19 0.34
C ALA A 228 0.54 24.56 1.14
N PHE A 229 -0.50 23.71 1.13
CA PHE A 229 -1.74 23.89 1.89
C PHE A 229 -1.78 23.05 3.17
N ASN A 230 -0.65 22.43 3.56
CA ASN A 230 -0.54 21.53 4.71
C ASN A 230 -1.56 20.36 4.65
N ILE A 231 -1.83 19.87 3.44
CA ILE A 231 -2.63 18.68 3.19
C ILE A 231 -1.69 17.50 3.04
N LYS A 232 -1.95 16.41 3.76
CA LYS A 232 -1.11 15.21 3.76
C LYS A 232 -1.88 14.03 3.19
N ALA A 233 -1.19 13.10 2.55
CA ALA A 233 -1.77 11.88 2.05
C ALA A 233 -0.83 10.69 2.30
N THR A 234 -1.42 9.55 2.66
CA THR A 234 -0.71 8.28 2.80
C THR A 234 -1.44 7.20 2.02
N LEU A 235 -0.69 6.48 1.19
CA LEU A 235 -1.07 5.22 0.57
C LEU A 235 -0.89 4.11 1.61
N VAL A 236 -2.00 3.48 1.98
CA VAL A 236 -2.00 2.30 2.84
C VAL A 236 -1.96 1.07 1.95
N GLU A 237 -0.89 0.29 2.05
CA GLU A 237 -0.59 -0.85 1.16
C GLU A 237 -0.60 -2.16 1.97
N PRO A 238 -1.80 -2.69 2.25
CA PRO A 238 -1.91 -3.97 2.93
C PRO A 238 -1.60 -5.13 1.98
N GLY A 239 -0.96 -6.15 2.55
CA GLY A 239 -1.02 -7.50 2.00
C GLY A 239 -2.40 -8.13 2.23
N LEU A 240 -2.46 -9.45 2.23
CA LEU A 240 -3.70 -10.16 2.49
C LEU A 240 -4.05 -10.13 3.98
N VAL A 241 -5.17 -9.48 4.30
CA VAL A 241 -5.61 -9.20 5.67
C VAL A 241 -6.62 -10.24 6.16
N ARG A 242 -6.40 -10.76 7.37
CA ARG A 242 -7.31 -11.67 8.07
C ARG A 242 -8.36 -10.90 8.88
N ARG A 243 -9.59 -11.43 8.91
CA ARG A 243 -10.65 -11.01 9.83
C ARG A 243 -10.39 -11.55 11.23
N ASP A 244 -9.93 -10.70 12.14
CA ASP A 244 -9.76 -11.02 13.56
C ASP A 244 -10.42 -10.00 14.50
N ASP A 245 -11.44 -9.29 14.01
CA ASP A 245 -12.30 -8.44 14.84
C ASP A 245 -13.07 -9.29 15.88
N PRO A 246 -13.14 -8.86 17.16
CA PRO A 246 -13.77 -9.64 18.23
C PRO A 246 -15.30 -9.77 18.11
N ASP A 247 -15.97 -8.83 17.43
CA ASP A 247 -17.43 -8.68 17.45
C ASP A 247 -18.13 -9.12 16.14
N GLN A 248 -17.53 -9.99 15.33
CA GLN A 248 -18.21 -10.44 14.12
C GLN A 248 -19.30 -11.48 14.45
N PRO A 249 -20.56 -11.27 14.02
CA PRO A 249 -21.54 -12.35 14.04
C PRO A 249 -21.01 -13.49 13.16
N GLU A 250 -20.94 -14.69 13.71
CA GLU A 250 -20.68 -15.92 12.96
C GLU A 250 -21.79 -16.09 11.90
N ARG A 251 -21.61 -15.55 10.69
CA ARG A 251 -22.30 -15.96 9.45
C ARG A 251 -21.89 -15.08 8.28
N GLU A 252 -21.02 -15.65 7.44
CA GLU A 252 -21.24 -15.85 6.00
C GLU A 252 -20.05 -16.66 5.49
N LYS A 253 -20.01 -17.96 5.81
CA LYS A 253 -19.33 -18.89 4.90
C LYS A 253 -19.98 -18.62 3.55
N ILE A 254 -19.26 -18.09 2.57
CA ILE A 254 -19.77 -18.01 1.20
C ILE A 254 -20.23 -19.43 0.87
N VAL A 255 -21.54 -19.61 0.70
CA VAL A 255 -22.16 -20.91 0.49
C VAL A 255 -21.53 -21.48 -0.78
N GLY A 256 -20.71 -22.53 -0.62
CA GLY A 256 -20.16 -23.32 -1.72
C GLY A 256 -18.64 -23.39 -1.85
N THR A 257 -17.83 -22.53 -1.20
CA THR A 257 -16.36 -22.56 -1.41
C THR A 257 -15.55 -23.06 -0.23
N GLY A 258 -16.09 -23.05 1.00
CA GLY A 258 -15.38 -23.52 2.20
C GLY A 258 -14.10 -22.74 2.55
N LEU A 259 -13.78 -21.68 1.81
CA LEU A 259 -12.61 -20.84 2.02
C LEU A 259 -12.88 -19.78 3.10
N PRO A 260 -11.89 -19.41 3.92
CA PRO A 260 -12.04 -18.29 4.85
C PRO A 260 -12.28 -16.98 4.06
N LEU A 261 -12.99 -16.02 4.66
CA LEU A 261 -13.34 -14.73 4.06
C LEU A 261 -12.13 -13.78 3.93
N TYR A 262 -11.25 -14.05 2.98
CA TYR A 262 -10.20 -13.11 2.57
C TYR A 262 -10.75 -12.12 1.54
N GLY A 263 -11.33 -11.02 2.03
CA GLY A 263 -11.63 -9.83 1.22
C GLY A 263 -12.85 -9.90 0.29
N HIS A 264 -13.03 -8.83 -0.47
CA HIS A 264 -14.13 -8.54 -1.39
C HIS A 264 -13.79 -8.95 -2.84
N PHE A 265 -12.99 -10.00 -2.99
CA PHE A 265 -12.49 -10.44 -4.29
C PHE A 265 -13.52 -11.30 -5.01
N LEU A 266 -13.81 -10.99 -6.27
CA LEU A 266 -14.59 -11.83 -7.16
C LEU A 266 -13.64 -12.75 -7.94
N ILE A 267 -13.71 -14.05 -7.69
CA ILE A 267 -12.89 -15.04 -8.42
C ILE A 267 -13.68 -15.56 -9.62
N LYS A 268 -13.21 -15.27 -10.83
CA LYS A 268 -13.79 -15.78 -12.08
C LYS A 268 -13.42 -17.25 -12.28
N PRO A 269 -14.33 -18.06 -12.86
CA PRO A 269 -13.95 -19.37 -13.38
C PRO A 269 -12.93 -19.17 -14.50
N ALA A 270 -11.92 -20.03 -14.56
CA ALA A 270 -10.95 -19.96 -15.64
C ALA A 270 -11.52 -20.63 -16.90
N SER A 271 -11.32 -20.01 -18.06
CA SER A 271 -11.63 -20.64 -19.35
C SER A 271 -10.68 -21.80 -19.64
N GLU A 272 -10.98 -22.61 -20.65
CA GLU A 272 -10.23 -23.83 -20.96
C GLU A 272 -8.71 -23.60 -21.10
N PRO A 273 -8.22 -22.57 -21.81
CA PRO A 273 -6.78 -22.27 -21.91
C PRO A 273 -6.13 -21.92 -20.57
N TYR A 274 -6.90 -21.34 -19.65
CA TYR A 274 -6.44 -20.98 -18.30
C TYR A 274 -6.94 -21.95 -17.23
N SER A 275 -7.42 -23.14 -17.57
CA SER A 275 -8.01 -24.06 -16.58
C SER A 275 -6.98 -24.93 -15.84
N SER A 276 -5.69 -24.71 -16.08
CA SER A 276 -4.60 -25.48 -15.46
C SER A 276 -4.59 -25.34 -13.93
N PRO A 277 -4.00 -26.29 -13.20
CA PRO A 277 -3.80 -26.15 -11.75
C PRO A 277 -3.01 -24.89 -11.38
N THR A 278 -2.12 -24.42 -12.25
CA THR A 278 -1.30 -23.21 -12.02
C THR A 278 -1.99 -21.91 -12.45
N SER A 279 -3.23 -21.97 -12.92
CA SER A 279 -3.94 -20.80 -13.39
C SER A 279 -4.12 -19.73 -12.33
N PRO A 280 -4.27 -18.45 -12.71
CA PRO A 280 -4.34 -17.38 -11.73
C PRO A 280 -5.50 -17.54 -10.72
N ALA A 281 -6.68 -17.95 -11.20
CA ALA A 281 -7.82 -18.20 -10.33
C ALA A 281 -7.57 -19.34 -9.33
N GLN A 282 -6.89 -20.42 -9.75
CA GLN A 282 -6.55 -21.54 -8.86
C GLN A 282 -5.38 -21.22 -7.94
N HIS A 283 -4.39 -20.48 -8.42
CA HIS A 283 -3.26 -19.98 -7.63
C HIS A 283 -3.75 -19.10 -6.49
N TYR A 284 -4.65 -18.16 -6.77
CA TYR A 284 -5.21 -17.30 -5.73
C TYR A 284 -6.00 -18.10 -4.70
N LYS A 285 -6.82 -19.07 -5.12
CA LYS A 285 -7.52 -19.96 -4.17
C LYS A 285 -6.55 -20.66 -3.23
N ARG A 286 -5.41 -21.16 -3.73
CA ARG A 286 -4.35 -21.77 -2.90
C ARG A 286 -3.67 -20.76 -1.98
N MET A 287 -3.36 -19.56 -2.48
CA MET A 287 -2.80 -18.49 -1.64
C MET A 287 -3.73 -18.19 -0.47
N VAL A 288 -5.02 -18.00 -0.74
CA VAL A 288 -6.05 -17.74 0.27
C VAL A 288 -6.13 -18.88 1.31
N GLN A 289 -6.10 -20.14 0.86
CA GLN A 289 -6.04 -21.30 1.76
C GLN A 289 -4.79 -21.26 2.65
N TRP A 290 -3.61 -21.08 2.06
CA TRP A 290 -2.34 -21.04 2.77
C TRP A 290 -2.26 -19.88 3.79
N LEU A 291 -2.82 -18.72 3.45
CA LEU A 291 -2.90 -17.57 4.36
C LEU A 291 -3.88 -17.81 5.50
N GLY A 292 -4.93 -18.61 5.26
CA GLY A 292 -5.79 -19.25 6.26
C GLY A 292 -4.99 -19.76 7.43
N ASP A 293 -3.99 -20.56 7.09
CA ASP A 293 -3.23 -21.35 8.03
C ASP A 293 -2.10 -20.56 8.72
N ARG A 294 -1.61 -19.49 8.10
CA ARG A 294 -0.44 -18.72 8.59
C ARG A 294 -0.74 -17.34 9.20
N GLN A 295 -1.97 -16.84 9.08
CA GLN A 295 -2.45 -15.62 9.76
C GLN A 295 -1.53 -14.37 9.67
N PRO A 296 -1.05 -13.92 8.49
CA PRO A 296 0.07 -12.96 8.43
C PRO A 296 -0.27 -11.52 8.83
N THR A 297 -1.39 -10.96 8.37
CA THR A 297 -1.76 -9.55 8.65
C THR A 297 -3.10 -9.47 9.38
N SER A 298 -3.09 -8.92 10.60
CA SER A 298 -4.29 -8.70 11.41
C SER A 298 -5.01 -7.42 10.96
N VAL A 299 -6.33 -7.48 10.76
CA VAL A 299 -7.12 -6.29 10.44
C VAL A 299 -7.17 -5.33 11.62
N VAL A 300 -7.26 -5.85 12.85
CA VAL A 300 -7.32 -5.05 14.07
C VAL A 300 -6.02 -4.28 14.28
N LYS A 301 -4.86 -4.95 14.12
CA LYS A 301 -3.55 -4.27 14.22
C LYS A 301 -3.34 -3.27 13.09
N SER A 302 -3.82 -3.59 11.89
CA SER A 302 -3.76 -2.69 10.74
C SER A 302 -4.60 -1.43 10.97
N ALA A 303 -5.82 -1.59 11.47
CA ALA A 303 -6.71 -0.49 11.83
C ALA A 303 -6.10 0.42 12.91
N GLU A 304 -5.44 -0.16 13.90
CA GLU A 304 -4.73 0.61 14.94
C GLU A 304 -3.58 1.45 14.35
N LEU A 305 -2.74 0.88 13.49
CA LEU A 305 -1.66 1.63 12.83
C LEU A 305 -2.21 2.73 11.90
N VAL A 306 -3.31 2.47 11.20
CA VAL A 306 -3.95 3.47 10.34
C VAL A 306 -4.64 4.57 11.16
N TRP A 307 -5.19 4.24 12.33
CA TRP A 307 -5.68 5.24 13.27
C TRP A 307 -4.52 6.13 13.75
N GLN A 308 -3.39 5.54 14.14
CA GLN A 308 -2.19 6.30 14.51
C GLN A 308 -1.69 7.18 13.37
N LEU A 309 -1.76 6.73 12.11
CA LEU A 309 -1.44 7.57 10.94
C LEU A 309 -2.32 8.82 10.87
N GLY A 310 -3.58 8.73 11.29
CA GLY A 310 -4.48 9.88 11.35
C GLY A 310 -4.06 10.93 12.36
N HIS A 311 -3.42 10.52 13.45
CA HIS A 311 -3.01 11.38 14.56
C HIS A 311 -1.51 11.74 14.58
N CYS A 312 -0.69 11.13 13.73
CA CYS A 312 0.75 11.39 13.69
C CYS A 312 1.10 12.71 12.98
N SER A 313 2.16 13.38 13.42
CA SER A 313 2.59 14.67 12.87
C SER A 313 3.25 14.52 11.50
N PHE A 314 4.02 13.45 11.29
CA PHE A 314 4.84 13.23 10.09
C PHE A 314 4.49 11.91 9.40
N PRO A 315 3.33 11.84 8.72
CA PRO A 315 2.92 10.62 8.02
C PRO A 315 3.86 10.33 6.83
N PRO A 316 4.17 9.05 6.56
CA PRO A 316 4.85 8.66 5.34
C PRO A 316 3.91 8.74 4.13
N LEU A 317 4.47 8.80 2.92
CA LEU A 317 3.69 8.62 1.69
C LEU A 317 3.13 7.18 1.60
N ARG A 318 3.89 6.15 2.00
CA ARG A 318 3.46 4.75 1.96
C ARG A 318 3.54 4.08 3.32
N LEU A 319 2.51 3.33 3.69
CA LEU A 319 2.52 2.41 4.83
C LEU A 319 2.26 0.98 4.36
N LEU A 320 3.29 0.15 4.38
CA LEU A 320 3.20 -1.28 4.07
C LEU A 320 2.69 -2.05 5.30
N LEU A 321 1.63 -2.84 5.13
CA LEU A 321 1.04 -3.60 6.24
C LEU A 321 1.14 -5.12 6.02
N GLY A 322 2.01 -5.75 6.82
CA GLY A 322 2.26 -7.19 6.84
C GLY A 322 3.59 -7.58 6.20
N SER A 323 4.19 -8.67 6.68
CA SER A 323 5.50 -9.15 6.20
C SER A 323 5.51 -9.41 4.70
N PHE A 324 4.44 -10.04 4.17
CA PHE A 324 4.29 -10.29 2.74
C PHE A 324 4.34 -8.99 1.91
N ALA A 325 3.69 -7.92 2.37
CA ALA A 325 3.70 -6.65 1.66
C ALA A 325 5.10 -6.04 1.63
N VAL A 326 5.78 -6.03 2.78
CA VAL A 326 7.16 -5.53 2.90
C VAL A 326 8.13 -6.34 2.03
N GLU A 327 8.05 -7.66 2.09
CA GLU A 327 8.92 -8.57 1.34
C GLU A 327 8.69 -8.45 -0.17
N SER A 328 7.44 -8.58 -0.63
CA SER A 328 7.12 -8.55 -2.07
C SER A 328 7.46 -7.23 -2.74
N ILE A 329 7.20 -6.09 -2.08
CA ILE A 329 7.53 -4.77 -2.63
C ILE A 329 9.05 -4.57 -2.66
N ARG A 330 9.76 -4.94 -1.61
CA ARG A 330 11.23 -4.86 -1.57
C ARG A 330 11.86 -5.69 -2.70
N ASP A 331 11.39 -6.91 -2.90
CA ASP A 331 11.94 -7.78 -3.94
C ASP A 331 11.60 -7.26 -5.33
N ARG A 332 10.38 -6.74 -5.54
CA ARG A 332 10.02 -6.06 -6.79
C ARG A 332 10.93 -4.87 -7.08
N LEU A 333 11.19 -4.02 -6.10
CA LEU A 333 12.05 -2.84 -6.26
C LEU A 333 13.49 -3.23 -6.61
N ARG A 334 14.03 -4.31 -6.03
CA ARG A 334 15.34 -4.85 -6.43
C ARG A 334 15.35 -5.25 -7.90
N CYS A 335 14.34 -5.98 -8.36
CA CYS A 335 14.25 -6.36 -9.77
C CYS A 335 14.12 -5.14 -10.70
N VAL A 336 13.40 -4.08 -10.30
CA VAL A 336 13.35 -2.82 -11.09
C VAL A 336 14.74 -2.21 -11.20
N ILE A 337 15.47 -2.15 -10.09
CA ILE A 337 16.82 -1.56 -10.06
C ILE A 337 17.76 -2.38 -10.94
N GLU A 338 17.77 -3.70 -10.78
CA GLU A 338 18.60 -4.61 -11.58
C GLU A 338 18.29 -4.48 -13.07
N GLU A 339 17.01 -4.47 -13.45
CA GLU A 339 16.59 -4.25 -14.84
C GLU A 339 17.05 -2.87 -15.35
N GLY A 340 16.87 -1.80 -14.57
CA GLY A 340 17.34 -0.47 -14.95
C GLY A 340 18.86 -0.41 -15.15
N GLU A 341 19.63 -1.08 -14.30
CA GLU A 341 21.09 -1.16 -14.38
C GLU A 341 21.57 -1.97 -15.59
N ASP A 342 20.88 -3.06 -15.94
CA ASP A 342 21.21 -3.87 -17.12
C ASP A 342 21.09 -3.07 -18.43
N TRP A 343 20.14 -2.13 -18.49
CA TRP A 343 19.87 -1.31 -19.66
C TRP A 343 20.45 0.13 -19.57
N ARG A 344 21.26 0.43 -18.54
CA ARG A 344 21.68 1.81 -18.24
C ARG A 344 22.44 2.49 -19.38
N GLU A 345 23.22 1.74 -20.17
CA GLU A 345 24.08 2.27 -21.24
C GLU A 345 23.27 2.78 -22.45
N LEU A 346 21.94 2.61 -22.45
CA LEU A 346 21.03 3.14 -23.47
C LEU A 346 20.57 4.59 -23.20
N ASN A 347 21.24 5.31 -22.30
CA ASN A 347 21.07 6.75 -22.14
C ASN A 347 22.02 7.45 -23.13
N TRP A 348 21.52 7.92 -24.28
CA TRP A 348 22.35 8.75 -25.16
C TRP A 348 22.50 10.13 -24.50
N PRO A 349 23.71 10.54 -24.06
CA PRO A 349 23.93 11.92 -23.64
C PRO A 349 23.66 12.82 -24.85
N SER A 350 22.94 13.92 -24.65
CA SER A 350 22.83 14.94 -25.70
C SER A 350 24.22 15.50 -26.00
N ASP A 351 24.59 15.60 -27.28
CA ASP A 351 25.77 16.33 -27.77
C ASP A 351 25.59 17.85 -27.52
N GLU A 352 25.55 18.25 -26.24
CA GLU A 352 25.76 19.63 -25.85
C GLU A 352 27.17 19.73 -25.27
N SER A 353 28.11 19.98 -26.17
CA SER A 353 29.42 20.51 -25.82
C SER A 353 29.29 22.02 -25.61
N PRO A 354 29.45 22.59 -24.40
CA PRO A 354 29.88 23.96 -24.31
C PRO A 354 31.37 23.98 -24.65
N GLY A 355 31.73 24.65 -25.74
CA GLY A 355 33.12 24.91 -26.06
C GLY A 355 33.85 25.59 -24.89
N ALA A 356 34.86 24.90 -24.38
CA ALA A 356 36.05 25.44 -23.74
C ALA A 356 37.15 24.42 -24.09
N GLY A 357 38.18 24.75 -24.88
CA GLY A 357 38.98 25.96 -24.77
C GLY A 357 39.99 25.76 -23.66
N ASP A 358 41.20 25.40 -24.07
CA ASP A 358 42.50 25.41 -23.36
C ASP A 358 42.98 24.25 -22.47
N ASP A 359 44.18 23.82 -22.87
CA ASP A 359 45.36 23.44 -22.08
C ASP A 359 45.44 22.07 -21.40
N LYS A 360 46.18 21.15 -22.06
CA LYS A 360 47.57 20.82 -21.70
C LYS A 360 48.14 19.69 -22.57
N ASP A 361 48.81 20.05 -23.65
CA ASP A 361 49.85 19.22 -24.28
C ASP A 361 51.21 19.90 -24.02
N GLU A 362 51.84 19.59 -22.90
CA GLU A 362 53.30 19.72 -22.76
C GLU A 362 53.85 18.33 -22.44
N LYS A 363 54.32 17.65 -23.48
CA LYS A 363 55.22 16.51 -23.37
C LYS A 363 56.66 17.00 -23.55
N GLU A 364 57.44 16.74 -22.51
CA GLU A 364 58.84 16.29 -22.53
C GLU A 364 59.84 17.07 -23.37
N ASP A 365 60.77 17.74 -22.69
CA ASP A 365 62.09 18.08 -23.22
C ASP A 365 63.17 17.62 -22.21
N PRO A 366 64.11 16.72 -22.59
CA PRO A 366 65.25 16.36 -21.75
C PRO A 366 66.55 17.06 -22.21
N GLU A 367 67.14 17.84 -21.30
CA GLU A 367 68.56 18.23 -21.16
C GLU A 367 69.39 18.78 -22.36
N ARG A 368 70.19 19.84 -22.02
CA ARG A 368 71.40 20.41 -22.69
C ARG A 368 71.14 21.40 -23.85
N ASP A 369 71.78 22.56 -23.99
CA ASP A 369 73.03 23.16 -23.47
C ASP A 369 72.93 24.71 -23.52
N GLU A 370 73.67 25.36 -22.61
CA GLU A 370 74.47 26.62 -22.71
C GLU A 370 73.99 27.91 -23.43
N GLU A 371 74.21 29.03 -22.71
CA GLU A 371 74.50 30.43 -23.16
C GLU A 371 73.38 31.22 -23.87
N ALA A 372 73.17 32.54 -23.73
CA ALA A 372 73.69 33.65 -22.93
C ALA A 372 72.79 34.88 -23.22
N ASP A 373 72.79 35.89 -22.34
CA ASP A 373 72.45 37.33 -22.55
C ASP A 373 71.05 37.68 -23.13
N ASP A 374 70.39 38.80 -22.88
CA ASP A 374 70.54 40.04 -22.13
C ASP A 374 69.08 40.59 -22.17
N ASP A 375 68.43 40.93 -21.05
CA ASP A 375 68.40 42.30 -20.50
C ASP A 375 67.17 43.12 -20.95
N VAL A 376 66.75 44.01 -20.02
CA VAL A 376 65.85 45.18 -20.18
C VAL A 376 64.32 44.89 -20.20
N LYS A 377 63.59 45.09 -19.08
CA LYS A 377 62.95 46.35 -18.61
C LYS A 377 61.95 46.94 -19.65
N VAL A 378 60.75 47.44 -19.37
CA VAL A 378 60.19 48.14 -18.20
C VAL A 378 58.74 48.54 -18.57
N GLU A 379 57.84 48.58 -17.57
CA GLU A 379 56.66 49.49 -17.39
C GLU A 379 55.64 49.66 -18.55
N ALA A 380 54.40 50.12 -18.36
CA ALA A 380 53.48 50.30 -17.25
C ALA A 380 52.17 50.82 -17.88
N ALA A 381 51.05 50.34 -17.32
CA ALA A 381 49.91 51.16 -16.90
C ALA A 381 48.86 51.71 -17.89
N HIS A 382 47.63 51.65 -17.36
CA HIS A 382 46.45 52.49 -17.59
C HIS A 382 45.75 52.29 -18.95
N SER A 383 44.44 52.07 -19.03
CA SER A 383 43.30 52.19 -18.09
C SER A 383 42.19 51.22 -18.50
#